data_AF-A0A0F9PDS7-F1
#
_entry.id   AF-A0A0F9PDS7-F1
#
_cell.length_a   1.000
_cell.length_b   1.000
_cell.length_c   1.000
_cell.angle_alpha   90.00
_cell.angle_beta   90.00
_cell.angle_gamma   90.00
#
_symmetry.space_group_name_H-M   'P 1'
#
loop_
_entity.id
_entity.type
_entity.pdbx_description
1 polymer ?
#
loop_
_entity_poly.entity_id
_entity_poly.type
_entity_poly.pdbx_seq_one_letter_code
_entity_poly.pdbx_strand_id
1 'polypeptide(L)'
;MDSLFENWEETKEALLEGLDDRMAGIVAPVLENQKNHVLAETAAAGAIVAHDVAGFRKILIPMIRRIIPGTIATELVGVQPMQGPVGLVYSLRYKYLEAATHTVANSPFGGFDVAADDELFGNLVPIRAFYSGDTGAAQAAGASGIAGAASTEVDITAATATGVAWPSSLDSSTAGMTDGLAIDGVTPIGGITRGGSGSFLEGSGGRKIGLEVVSQAVEAGSRKLQAGWTIEAMQDLNAQHGLDVESEMTQAMSAEIVQEIDAEIITDLLAIAGTVDTWDGTTVSAGLTPNYVGDRFANLAVLINRVANEIGRKTRRGVGNFMVVSPMIVSVLQSAAKSVFAPSTEGSFKGPNNTAMVGTLNGQLKVYSYLWNQAQPGADAYPGLTPTQDQILIGYKGGNGETDTGYFYCPYIPLMSSGVVVNPLTFQPVVSLMTRYGKTAFTDPNVSLGNSADYYGKIGVDTLSFL
;
A
#
# COMPACT_ATOMS: atom_id res chain seq x y z
N MET A 1 38.54 35.32 41.17
CA MET A 1 38.62 36.04 42.45
C MET A 1 39.28 35.17 43.51
N ASP A 2 39.22 33.85 43.35
CA ASP A 2 39.92 32.82 44.12
C ASP A 2 41.42 33.09 44.27
N SER A 3 42.07 33.59 43.20
CA SER A 3 43.47 34.03 43.19
C SER A 3 43.82 35.21 44.09
N LEU A 4 42.85 35.72 44.87
CA LEU A 4 43.06 36.71 45.94
C LEU A 4 43.14 36.04 47.33
N PHE A 5 42.82 34.73 47.42
CA PHE A 5 42.78 33.94 48.65
C PHE A 5 43.60 32.64 48.59
N GLU A 6 44.29 32.34 47.48
CA GLU A 6 45.14 31.14 47.32
C GLU A 6 46.21 31.04 48.43
N ASN A 7 46.85 32.16 48.80
CA ASN A 7 47.82 32.25 49.91
C ASN A 7 47.23 32.93 51.17
N TRP A 8 45.99 32.59 51.55
CA TRP A 8 45.31 33.27 52.66
C TRP A 8 46.02 33.15 54.02
N GLU A 9 46.69 32.03 54.32
CA GLU A 9 47.38 31.87 55.62
C GLU A 9 48.59 32.81 55.75
N GLU A 10 49.43 32.89 54.72
CA GLU A 10 50.54 33.84 54.61
C GLU A 10 50.06 35.30 54.69
N THR A 11 48.94 35.61 54.03
CA THR A 11 48.32 36.95 54.09
C THR A 11 47.74 37.26 55.48
N LYS A 12 47.14 36.25 56.14
CA LYS A 12 46.58 36.38 57.50
C LYS A 12 47.70 36.59 58.53
N GLU A 13 48.83 35.90 58.39
CA GLU A 13 49.99 36.06 59.26
C GLU A 13 50.60 37.46 59.11
N ALA A 14 50.82 37.93 57.88
CA ALA A 14 51.30 39.29 57.59
C ALA A 14 50.33 40.40 58.07
N LEU A 15 49.01 40.16 58.08
CA LEU A 15 48.00 41.08 58.62
C LEU A 15 47.88 41.05 60.16
N LEU A 16 48.54 40.11 60.84
CA LEU A 16 48.61 40.02 62.30
C LEU A 16 50.01 40.40 62.84
N GLU A 17 51.00 40.61 61.96
CA GLU A 17 52.35 41.01 62.33
C GLU A 17 52.36 42.35 63.09
N GLY A 18 53.11 42.40 64.20
CA GLY A 18 53.23 43.59 65.05
C GLY A 18 52.05 43.83 66.01
N LEU A 19 51.06 42.94 66.07
CA LEU A 19 49.94 43.03 67.01
C LEU A 19 50.21 42.24 68.30
N ASP A 20 49.78 42.76 69.46
CA ASP A 20 49.86 42.07 70.76
C ASP A 20 49.04 40.77 70.77
N ASP A 21 49.55 39.69 71.39
CA ASP A 21 48.96 38.34 71.37
C ASP A 21 47.45 38.34 71.69
N ARG A 22 47.05 39.13 72.69
CA ARG A 22 45.66 39.22 73.14
C ARG A 22 44.74 39.90 72.10
N MET A 23 45.29 40.78 71.26
CA MET A 23 44.58 41.40 70.15
C MET A 23 44.63 40.52 68.90
N ALA A 24 45.75 39.85 68.62
CA ALA A 24 45.87 38.90 67.51
C ALA A 24 44.83 37.78 67.62
N GLY A 25 44.63 37.22 68.82
CA GLY A 25 43.58 36.22 69.09
C GLY A 25 42.13 36.72 68.93
N ILE A 26 41.90 38.04 68.89
CA ILE A 26 40.57 38.64 68.65
C ILE A 26 40.40 39.00 67.16
N VAL A 27 41.45 39.50 66.50
CA VAL A 27 41.41 39.92 65.09
C VAL A 27 41.44 38.72 64.13
N ALA A 28 42.19 37.65 64.45
CA ALA A 28 42.29 36.46 63.63
C ALA A 28 40.93 35.83 63.23
N PRO A 29 39.98 35.56 64.16
CA PRO A 29 38.66 35.04 63.79
C PRO A 29 37.76 36.07 63.10
N VAL A 30 37.99 37.38 63.29
CA VAL A 30 37.25 38.43 62.57
C VAL A 30 37.65 38.44 61.09
N LEU A 31 38.95 38.38 60.79
CA LEU A 31 39.46 38.26 59.41
C LEU A 31 38.95 36.98 58.73
N GLU A 32 38.85 35.88 59.46
CA GLU A 32 38.32 34.60 58.97
C GLU A 32 36.82 34.67 58.62
N ASN A 33 36.02 35.30 59.50
CA ASN A 33 34.62 35.60 59.22
C ASN A 33 34.47 36.56 58.02
N GLN A 34 35.37 37.52 57.86
CA GLN A 34 35.36 38.48 56.76
C GLN A 34 35.71 37.82 55.41
N LYS A 35 36.69 36.90 55.38
CA LYS A 35 36.95 36.02 54.22
C LYS A 35 35.71 35.20 53.86
N ASN A 36 35.08 34.57 54.86
CA ASN A 36 33.89 33.74 54.65
C ASN A 36 32.71 34.57 54.11
N HIS A 37 32.56 35.83 54.54
CA HIS A 37 31.56 36.76 54.01
C HIS A 37 31.84 37.11 52.53
N VAL A 38 33.07 37.49 52.18
CA VAL A 38 33.43 37.87 50.80
C VAL A 38 33.34 36.69 49.82
N LEU A 39 33.66 35.47 50.27
CA LEU A 39 33.42 34.26 49.50
C LEU A 39 31.91 33.95 49.35
N ALA A 40 31.08 34.22 50.37
CA ALA A 40 29.63 34.08 50.27
C ALA A 40 28.96 35.17 49.42
N GLU A 41 29.55 36.37 49.33
CA GLU A 41 29.13 37.45 48.42
C GLU A 41 29.56 37.21 46.97
N THR A 42 30.39 36.19 46.70
CA THR A 42 30.70 35.75 45.33
C THR A 42 29.49 35.02 44.74
N ALA A 43 28.61 35.82 44.11
CA ALA A 43 27.42 35.47 43.33
C ALA A 43 27.20 33.97 43.07
N ALA A 44 26.26 33.37 43.80
CA ALA A 44 25.72 32.04 43.46
C ALA A 44 25.23 32.01 42.01
N ALA A 45 25.38 30.86 41.34
CA ALA A 45 25.11 30.70 39.91
C ALA A 45 23.64 31.06 39.56
N GLY A 46 23.43 32.28 39.05
CA GLY A 46 22.12 32.85 38.75
C GLY A 46 21.84 34.22 39.37
N ALA A 47 22.68 34.71 40.29
CA ALA A 47 22.54 36.06 40.86
C ALA A 47 22.86 37.15 39.81
N ILE A 48 21.97 38.14 39.67
CA ILE A 48 22.07 39.22 38.68
C ILE A 48 22.62 40.48 39.35
N VAL A 49 23.81 40.93 38.94
CA VAL A 49 24.40 42.19 39.42
C VAL A 49 23.83 43.35 38.59
N ALA A 50 23.27 44.37 39.26
CA ALA A 50 22.53 45.47 38.64
C ALA A 50 23.33 46.43 37.73
N HIS A 51 24.61 46.14 37.47
CA HIS A 51 25.49 46.92 36.58
C HIS A 51 25.74 46.25 35.22
N ASP A 52 25.37 44.98 35.03
CA ASP A 52 25.60 44.22 33.78
C ASP A 52 24.41 44.32 32.80
N VAL A 53 23.86 45.52 32.62
CA VAL A 53 22.71 45.79 31.73
C VAL A 53 23.15 45.96 30.27
N ALA A 54 23.95 45.01 29.77
CA ALA A 54 24.38 44.91 28.37
C ALA A 54 24.48 43.46 27.86
N GLY A 55 24.37 42.45 28.73
CA GLY A 55 24.42 41.03 28.35
C GLY A 55 23.10 40.49 27.76
N PHE A 56 22.77 40.84 26.51
CA PHE A 56 21.68 40.20 25.76
C PHE A 56 21.99 38.71 25.49
N ARG A 57 21.70 37.85 26.45
CA ARG A 57 21.81 36.39 26.31
C ARG A 57 20.81 35.92 25.24
N LYS A 58 21.31 35.47 24.09
CA LYS A 58 20.50 34.96 22.98
C LYS A 58 19.85 33.62 23.38
N ILE A 59 18.69 33.68 24.04
CA ILE A 59 17.85 32.52 24.34
C ILE A 59 17.23 32.05 23.01
N LEU A 60 18.01 31.25 22.27
CA LEU A 60 17.54 30.53 21.10
C LEU A 60 16.56 29.44 21.55
N ILE A 61 15.27 29.65 21.29
CA ILE A 61 14.30 28.55 21.31
C ILE A 61 14.71 27.57 20.20
N PRO A 62 14.89 26.26 20.49
CA PRO A 62 15.27 25.29 19.48
C PRO A 62 14.26 25.23 18.33
N MET A 63 14.73 25.18 17.09
CA MET A 63 13.84 25.07 15.94
C MET A 63 13.20 23.68 15.87
N ILE A 64 11.87 23.64 15.73
CA ILE A 64 11.12 22.41 15.50
C ILE A 64 11.03 22.12 14.00
N ARG A 65 11.18 20.83 13.63
CA ARG A 65 10.95 20.33 12.27
C ARG A 65 9.62 19.60 12.20
N ARG A 66 9.00 19.58 11.02
CA ARG A 66 7.93 18.62 10.72
C ARG A 66 8.56 17.25 10.47
N ILE A 67 7.89 16.17 10.88
CA ILE A 67 8.34 14.81 10.50
C ILE A 67 8.14 14.63 8.99
N ILE A 68 9.11 14.02 8.33
CA ILE A 68 9.00 13.64 6.91
C ILE A 68 8.03 12.46 6.80
N PRO A 69 7.04 12.50 5.90
CA PRO A 69 6.15 11.37 5.70
C PRO A 69 6.85 10.10 5.21
N GLY A 70 6.34 8.94 5.61
CA GLY A 70 6.86 7.64 5.18
C GLY A 70 6.37 7.26 3.78
N THR A 71 7.01 6.25 3.21
CA THR A 71 6.79 5.79 1.83
C THR A 71 6.30 4.35 1.85
N ILE A 72 5.24 4.05 1.10
CA ILE A 72 4.57 2.73 1.08
C ILE A 72 4.39 2.17 -0.34
N ALA A 73 4.42 2.97 -1.42
CA ALA A 73 3.99 2.51 -2.75
C ALA A 73 4.78 1.28 -3.27
N THR A 74 6.09 1.23 -3.03
CA THR A 74 6.96 0.07 -3.37
C THR A 74 6.46 -1.25 -2.75
N GLU A 75 5.78 -1.23 -1.60
CA GLU A 75 5.18 -2.44 -1.04
C GLU A 75 3.85 -2.82 -1.70
N LEU A 76 3.10 -1.86 -2.26
CA LEU A 76 1.78 -2.05 -2.87
C LEU A 76 1.84 -2.53 -4.33
N VAL A 77 2.82 -2.06 -5.10
CA VAL A 77 2.92 -2.31 -6.56
C VAL A 77 4.15 -3.10 -6.95
N GLY A 78 4.16 -3.68 -8.15
CA GLY A 78 5.34 -4.34 -8.72
C GLY A 78 6.34 -3.31 -9.22
N VAL A 79 7.64 -3.56 -9.03
CA VAL A 79 8.72 -2.74 -9.55
C VAL A 79 9.38 -3.45 -10.73
N GLN A 80 9.60 -2.73 -11.83
CA GLN A 80 10.37 -3.24 -12.98
C GLN A 80 11.31 -2.15 -13.52
N PRO A 81 12.61 -2.14 -13.16
CA PRO A 81 13.53 -1.10 -13.57
C PRO A 81 13.76 -1.10 -15.09
N MET A 82 13.68 0.08 -15.70
CA MET A 82 13.85 0.27 -17.15
C MET A 82 15.32 0.51 -17.49
N GLN A 83 15.82 -0.14 -18.54
CA GLN A 83 17.20 0.07 -19.05
C GLN A 83 17.30 1.18 -20.12
N GLY A 84 16.18 1.82 -20.46
CA GLY A 84 16.09 2.88 -21.46
C GLY A 84 14.80 3.70 -21.29
N PRO A 85 14.60 4.76 -22.10
CA PRO A 85 13.46 5.68 -21.93
C PRO A 85 12.11 5.07 -22.31
N VAL A 86 12.10 3.95 -23.06
CA VAL A 86 10.92 3.14 -23.34
C VAL A 86 11.27 1.68 -23.02
N GLY A 87 10.36 0.99 -22.33
CA GLY A 87 10.45 -0.41 -21.98
C GLY A 87 9.26 -1.20 -22.50
N LEU A 88 9.35 -2.53 -22.46
CA LEU A 88 8.27 -3.45 -22.81
C LEU A 88 8.01 -4.36 -21.60
N VAL A 89 6.80 -4.33 -21.08
CA VAL A 89 6.33 -5.28 -20.06
C VAL A 89 5.63 -6.42 -20.79
N TYR A 90 6.07 -7.65 -20.53
CA TYR A 90 5.57 -8.85 -21.19
C TYR A 90 4.66 -9.66 -20.25
N SER A 91 3.59 -10.22 -20.79
CA SER A 91 2.76 -11.22 -20.14
C SER A 91 2.58 -12.47 -21.02
N LEU A 92 2.47 -13.64 -20.40
CA LEU A 92 2.21 -14.91 -21.07
C LEU A 92 0.72 -15.22 -21.01
N ARG A 93 0.11 -15.52 -22.16
CA ARG A 93 -1.33 -15.82 -22.30
C ARG A 93 -1.58 -17.22 -22.84
N TYR A 94 -2.45 -17.96 -22.16
CA TYR A 94 -2.96 -19.25 -22.65
C TYR A 94 -4.35 -19.04 -23.22
N LYS A 95 -4.57 -19.41 -24.48
CA LYS A 95 -5.85 -19.22 -25.18
C LYS A 95 -6.36 -20.47 -25.89
N TYR A 96 -7.67 -20.59 -26.03
CA TYR A 96 -8.30 -21.57 -26.91
C TYR A 96 -8.10 -21.13 -28.38
N LEU A 97 -7.71 -22.06 -29.25
CA LEU A 97 -7.57 -21.79 -30.69
C LEU A 97 -8.83 -22.16 -31.49
N GLU A 98 -9.85 -22.71 -30.82
CA GLU A 98 -11.03 -23.31 -31.42
C GLU A 98 -12.28 -23.00 -30.58
N ALA A 99 -13.35 -22.55 -31.22
CA ALA A 99 -14.61 -22.22 -30.56
C ALA A 99 -15.41 -23.47 -30.13
N ALA A 100 -16.31 -23.30 -29.17
CA ALA A 100 -17.24 -24.33 -28.70
C ALA A 100 -18.58 -23.70 -28.29
N THR A 101 -19.63 -23.91 -29.08
CA THR A 101 -21.00 -23.54 -28.65
C THR A 101 -21.53 -24.60 -27.69
N HIS A 102 -21.89 -24.18 -26.48
CA HIS A 102 -22.52 -25.08 -25.51
C HIS A 102 -23.94 -25.44 -25.97
N THR A 103 -24.42 -26.61 -25.55
CA THR A 103 -25.82 -26.99 -25.73
C THR A 103 -26.37 -27.35 -24.36
N VAL A 104 -27.45 -26.68 -23.93
CA VAL A 104 -27.97 -26.76 -22.55
C VAL A 104 -28.20 -28.21 -22.09
N ALA A 105 -28.79 -29.06 -22.95
CA ALA A 105 -29.01 -30.48 -22.67
C ALA A 105 -27.72 -31.29 -22.43
N ASN A 106 -26.59 -30.81 -22.95
CA ASN A 106 -25.27 -31.44 -22.88
C ASN A 106 -24.31 -30.66 -21.95
N SER A 107 -24.82 -29.68 -21.19
CA SER A 107 -24.08 -28.86 -20.23
C SER A 107 -24.86 -28.73 -18.91
N PRO A 108 -24.86 -29.76 -18.03
CA PRO A 108 -25.77 -29.85 -16.88
C PRO A 108 -25.57 -28.81 -15.75
N PHE A 109 -24.70 -27.82 -15.94
CA PHE A 109 -24.35 -26.79 -14.94
C PHE A 109 -24.51 -25.34 -15.45
N GLY A 110 -25.18 -25.15 -16.59
CA GLY A 110 -25.23 -23.86 -17.28
C GLY A 110 -23.94 -23.60 -18.06
N GLY A 111 -23.95 -23.92 -19.36
CA GLY A 111 -22.81 -23.67 -20.22
C GLY A 111 -22.64 -22.19 -20.59
N PHE A 112 -21.40 -21.83 -20.90
CA PHE A 112 -21.06 -20.63 -21.66
C PHE A 112 -20.33 -21.08 -22.92
N ASP A 113 -20.47 -20.34 -24.02
CA ASP A 113 -19.75 -20.62 -25.28
C ASP A 113 -18.26 -20.26 -25.15
N VAL A 114 -17.38 -21.06 -25.75
CA VAL A 114 -15.96 -20.74 -25.96
C VAL A 114 -15.83 -20.02 -27.29
N ALA A 115 -15.23 -18.82 -27.29
CA ALA A 115 -14.76 -18.19 -28.51
C ALA A 115 -13.36 -18.71 -28.88
N ALA A 116 -12.99 -18.67 -30.16
CA ALA A 116 -11.57 -18.69 -30.51
C ALA A 116 -10.91 -17.43 -29.91
N ASP A 117 -9.65 -17.56 -29.46
CA ASP A 117 -8.91 -16.56 -28.71
C ASP A 117 -9.46 -16.23 -27.30
N ASP A 118 -10.40 -17.02 -26.74
CA ASP A 118 -10.75 -16.97 -25.30
C ASP A 118 -9.56 -17.38 -24.41
N GLU A 119 -9.42 -16.77 -23.23
CA GLU A 119 -8.40 -17.18 -22.25
C GLU A 119 -8.76 -18.51 -21.55
N LEU A 120 -7.80 -19.43 -21.46
CA LEU A 120 -7.93 -20.72 -20.79
C LEU A 120 -8.16 -20.60 -19.27
N PHE A 121 -7.57 -19.59 -18.63
CA PHE A 121 -7.59 -19.42 -17.17
C PHE A 121 -8.31 -18.13 -16.71
N GLY A 122 -8.99 -17.42 -17.60
CA GLY A 122 -9.58 -16.11 -17.34
C GLY A 122 -10.76 -16.09 -16.36
N ASN A 123 -10.93 -14.96 -15.68
CA ASN A 123 -11.99 -14.72 -14.68
C ASN A 123 -13.41 -14.65 -15.29
N LEU A 124 -13.53 -14.12 -16.52
CA LEU A 124 -14.80 -13.85 -17.20
C LEU A 124 -15.74 -15.07 -17.31
N VAL A 125 -15.20 -16.28 -17.24
CA VAL A 125 -15.96 -17.53 -17.39
C VAL A 125 -15.45 -18.59 -16.39
N PRO A 126 -16.31 -19.43 -15.78
CA PRO A 126 -15.88 -20.55 -14.95
C PRO A 126 -15.04 -21.56 -15.75
N ILE A 127 -14.15 -22.28 -15.05
CA ILE A 127 -13.28 -23.32 -15.64
C ILE A 127 -14.16 -24.35 -16.37
N ARG A 128 -14.00 -24.42 -17.69
CA ARG A 128 -14.96 -25.06 -18.61
C ARG A 128 -14.68 -26.56 -18.72
N ALA A 129 -15.71 -27.39 -18.61
CA ALA A 129 -15.58 -28.85 -18.63
C ALA A 129 -15.29 -29.46 -20.03
N PHE A 130 -15.35 -28.66 -21.10
CA PHE A 130 -15.20 -29.10 -22.49
C PHE A 130 -13.73 -29.28 -22.92
N TYR A 131 -12.96 -30.10 -22.20
CA TYR A 131 -11.54 -30.32 -22.50
C TYR A 131 -11.30 -31.15 -23.79
N SER A 132 -12.28 -31.96 -24.19
CA SER A 132 -12.33 -32.68 -25.46
C SER A 132 -13.78 -32.89 -25.90
N GLY A 133 -13.98 -33.20 -27.18
CA GLY A 133 -15.30 -33.41 -27.78
C GLY A 133 -16.04 -32.14 -28.24
N ASP A 134 -16.90 -32.32 -29.23
CA ASP A 134 -17.89 -31.35 -29.70
C ASP A 134 -19.30 -31.68 -29.19
N THR A 135 -20.18 -30.68 -29.05
CA THR A 135 -21.46 -30.77 -28.32
C THR A 135 -22.56 -31.60 -28.99
N GLY A 136 -22.24 -32.34 -30.06
CA GLY A 136 -23.06 -33.39 -30.65
C GLY A 136 -23.34 -34.59 -29.73
N ALA A 137 -24.19 -35.51 -30.19
CA ALA A 137 -24.67 -36.64 -29.41
C ALA A 137 -23.55 -37.62 -28.96
N ALA A 138 -23.81 -38.36 -27.88
CA ALA A 138 -22.88 -39.36 -27.37
C ALA A 138 -22.61 -40.47 -28.40
N GLN A 139 -21.35 -40.62 -28.77
CA GLN A 139 -20.85 -41.76 -29.53
C GLN A 139 -20.81 -43.01 -28.63
N ALA A 140 -20.98 -44.20 -29.21
CA ALA A 140 -20.88 -45.45 -28.45
C ALA A 140 -19.45 -45.67 -27.92
N ALA A 141 -19.31 -46.33 -26.77
CA ALA A 141 -17.99 -46.65 -26.22
C ALA A 141 -17.16 -47.49 -27.22
N GLY A 142 -15.93 -47.06 -27.50
CA GLY A 142 -15.08 -47.65 -28.54
C GLY A 142 -15.32 -47.14 -29.96
N ALA A 143 -16.20 -46.16 -30.19
CA ALA A 143 -16.30 -45.45 -31.46
C ALA A 143 -15.22 -44.36 -31.58
N SER A 144 -14.70 -44.14 -32.80
CA SER A 144 -13.57 -43.23 -33.05
C SER A 144 -13.86 -41.73 -32.89
N GLY A 145 -15.11 -41.31 -32.63
CA GLY A 145 -15.53 -39.89 -32.58
C GLY A 145 -15.56 -39.15 -33.93
N ILE A 146 -14.80 -39.63 -34.91
CA ILE A 146 -14.68 -39.10 -36.28
C ILE A 146 -15.79 -39.67 -37.16
N ALA A 147 -16.65 -38.81 -37.71
CA ALA A 147 -17.58 -39.18 -38.76
C ALA A 147 -16.85 -39.26 -40.12
N GLY A 148 -17.06 -40.35 -40.87
CA GLY A 148 -16.55 -40.47 -42.25
C GLY A 148 -15.11 -40.98 -42.40
N ALA A 149 -14.50 -41.59 -41.37
CA ALA A 149 -13.11 -42.07 -41.33
C ALA A 149 -12.71 -43.21 -42.32
N ALA A 150 -13.35 -43.31 -43.48
CA ALA A 150 -13.18 -44.37 -44.48
C ALA A 150 -13.06 -43.83 -45.93
N SER A 151 -12.92 -42.51 -46.14
CA SER A 151 -12.79 -41.90 -47.47
C SER A 151 -11.33 -41.66 -47.88
N THR A 152 -10.59 -40.83 -47.13
CA THR A 152 -9.25 -40.35 -47.49
C THR A 152 -8.48 -39.96 -46.23
N GLU A 153 -7.15 -40.06 -46.23
CA GLU A 153 -6.31 -39.61 -45.09
C GLU A 153 -6.51 -38.12 -44.73
N VAL A 154 -6.90 -37.30 -45.71
CA VAL A 154 -7.19 -35.86 -45.54
C VAL A 154 -8.37 -35.60 -44.60
N ASP A 155 -9.37 -36.48 -44.53
CA ASP A 155 -10.52 -36.35 -43.61
C ASP A 155 -10.06 -36.37 -42.15
N ILE A 156 -9.06 -37.20 -41.82
CA ILE A 156 -8.57 -37.37 -40.44
C ILE A 156 -7.96 -36.07 -39.91
N THR A 157 -7.34 -35.26 -40.78
CA THR A 157 -6.82 -33.94 -40.42
C THR A 157 -7.87 -32.82 -40.40
N ALA A 158 -9.07 -33.05 -40.93
CA ALA A 158 -10.12 -32.03 -41.08
C ALA A 158 -11.34 -32.26 -40.16
N ALA A 159 -11.59 -33.49 -39.72
CA ALA A 159 -12.79 -33.85 -38.97
C ALA A 159 -12.62 -33.68 -37.45
N THR A 160 -13.41 -32.78 -36.86
CA THR A 160 -13.52 -32.60 -35.41
C THR A 160 -14.26 -33.79 -34.77
N ALA A 161 -13.68 -34.39 -33.74
CA ALA A 161 -14.32 -35.51 -33.04
C ALA A 161 -15.52 -35.07 -32.19
N THR A 162 -16.66 -35.73 -32.37
CA THR A 162 -17.94 -35.39 -31.72
C THR A 162 -18.18 -36.22 -30.46
N GLY A 163 -18.70 -35.60 -29.39
CA GLY A 163 -19.05 -36.30 -28.15
C GLY A 163 -19.28 -35.36 -26.95
N VAL A 164 -20.38 -35.60 -26.25
CA VAL A 164 -20.82 -34.85 -25.06
C VAL A 164 -19.80 -34.82 -23.91
N ALA A 165 -19.87 -33.76 -23.10
CA ALA A 165 -19.29 -33.75 -21.76
C ALA A 165 -19.90 -34.88 -20.91
N TRP A 166 -19.12 -35.50 -20.02
CA TRP A 166 -19.57 -36.69 -19.30
C TRP A 166 -20.75 -36.40 -18.34
N PRO A 167 -21.63 -37.38 -18.12
CA PRO A 167 -22.50 -37.39 -16.95
C PRO A 167 -21.72 -37.65 -15.66
N SER A 168 -22.30 -37.21 -14.54
CA SER A 168 -21.88 -37.58 -13.19
C SER A 168 -21.98 -39.10 -12.96
N SER A 169 -21.05 -39.67 -12.19
CA SER A 169 -21.15 -41.06 -11.71
C SER A 169 -22.10 -41.23 -10.51
N LEU A 170 -22.61 -40.12 -9.97
CA LEU A 170 -23.72 -40.08 -9.02
C LEU A 170 -25.00 -39.73 -9.78
N ASP A 171 -26.11 -40.41 -9.46
CA ASP A 171 -27.44 -40.06 -9.94
C ASP A 171 -27.82 -38.63 -9.52
N SER A 172 -28.56 -37.92 -10.39
CA SER A 172 -28.99 -36.54 -10.18
C SER A 172 -29.85 -36.40 -8.91
N SER A 173 -30.62 -37.44 -8.56
CA SER A 173 -31.40 -37.50 -7.31
C SER A 173 -30.54 -37.44 -6.05
N THR A 174 -29.31 -37.97 -6.10
CA THR A 174 -28.41 -38.11 -4.95
C THR A 174 -27.49 -36.90 -4.78
N ALA A 175 -27.30 -36.11 -5.84
CA ALA A 175 -26.45 -34.93 -5.84
C ALA A 175 -27.10 -33.68 -5.20
N GLY A 176 -28.41 -33.70 -4.92
CA GLY A 176 -29.14 -32.55 -4.36
C GLY A 176 -29.26 -31.33 -5.28
N MET A 177 -28.82 -31.45 -6.54
CA MET A 177 -28.82 -30.39 -7.55
C MET A 177 -29.71 -30.77 -8.74
N THR A 178 -30.94 -31.16 -8.45
CA THR A 178 -32.03 -31.16 -9.43
C THR A 178 -32.43 -29.71 -9.72
N ASP A 179 -32.23 -29.29 -10.97
CA ASP A 179 -32.85 -28.14 -11.66
C ASP A 179 -33.34 -26.95 -10.81
N GLY A 180 -32.60 -25.84 -10.86
CA GLY A 180 -33.18 -24.50 -10.68
C GLY A 180 -33.56 -24.05 -9.26
N LEU A 181 -33.25 -24.78 -8.18
CA LEU A 181 -33.54 -24.30 -6.83
C LEU A 181 -32.60 -23.16 -6.39
N ALA A 182 -32.98 -21.92 -6.71
CA ALA A 182 -32.28 -20.73 -6.26
C ALA A 182 -32.39 -20.57 -4.73
N ILE A 183 -31.24 -20.59 -4.05
CA ILE A 183 -31.15 -20.17 -2.65
C ILE A 183 -31.01 -18.64 -2.65
N ASP A 184 -31.99 -17.96 -2.07
CA ASP A 184 -32.06 -16.49 -1.93
C ASP A 184 -31.86 -15.69 -3.24
N GLY A 185 -32.47 -16.16 -4.33
CA GLY A 185 -32.56 -15.43 -5.60
C GLY A 185 -31.27 -15.32 -6.43
N VAL A 186 -30.12 -15.73 -5.89
CA VAL A 186 -28.83 -15.73 -6.60
C VAL A 186 -28.64 -17.03 -7.38
N THR A 187 -28.47 -16.94 -8.69
CA THR A 187 -27.98 -18.06 -9.50
C THR A 187 -26.52 -18.34 -9.16
N PRO A 188 -26.12 -19.60 -8.86
CA PRO A 188 -24.80 -19.88 -8.30
C PRO A 188 -23.67 -19.76 -9.34
N ILE A 189 -23.00 -18.60 -9.37
CA ILE A 189 -21.78 -18.36 -10.15
C ILE A 189 -20.55 -18.81 -9.33
N GLY A 190 -20.19 -20.11 -9.38
CA GLY A 190 -19.02 -20.60 -8.66
C GLY A 190 -18.71 -22.10 -8.88
N GLY A 191 -17.69 -22.38 -9.69
CA GLY A 191 -17.36 -23.72 -10.17
C GLY A 191 -17.12 -24.81 -9.11
N ILE A 192 -17.54 -26.02 -9.46
CA ILE A 192 -17.17 -27.29 -8.81
C ILE A 192 -16.57 -28.20 -9.88
N THR A 193 -15.24 -28.37 -9.90
CA THR A 193 -14.57 -29.19 -10.90
C THR A 193 -14.63 -30.68 -10.54
N ARG A 194 -15.26 -31.49 -11.39
CA ARG A 194 -15.09 -32.95 -11.42
C ARG A 194 -14.78 -33.37 -12.85
N GLY A 195 -13.61 -33.98 -13.04
CA GLY A 195 -13.13 -34.40 -14.34
C GLY A 195 -14.00 -35.50 -14.93
N GLY A 196 -14.31 -35.36 -16.22
CA GLY A 196 -14.96 -36.40 -17.04
C GLY A 196 -14.09 -37.75 -17.45
N SER A 197 -14.64 -39.97 -17.91
CA SER A 197 -14.17 -41.35 -18.35
C SER A 197 -13.83 -41.47 -19.84
N GLY A 198 -12.57 -41.77 -20.14
CA GLY A 198 -11.97 -41.55 -21.47
C GLY A 198 -12.61 -42.31 -22.63
N SER A 199 -13.35 -43.39 -22.34
CA SER A 199 -13.94 -44.38 -23.26
C SER A 199 -14.85 -43.86 -24.37
N PHE A 200 -15.20 -42.57 -24.36
CA PHE A 200 -16.04 -41.91 -25.36
C PHE A 200 -15.26 -40.99 -26.31
N LEU A 201 -13.99 -40.69 -26.01
CA LEU A 201 -13.19 -39.67 -26.71
C LEU A 201 -11.76 -40.13 -27.01
N GLU A 202 -11.49 -41.44 -26.98
CA GLU A 202 -10.15 -42.01 -27.23
C GLU A 202 -9.60 -41.75 -28.65
N GLY A 203 -10.47 -41.43 -29.61
CA GLY A 203 -10.10 -40.96 -30.95
C GLY A 203 -10.06 -39.43 -31.13
N SER A 204 -10.26 -38.65 -30.07
CA SER A 204 -10.21 -37.19 -30.10
C SER A 204 -8.83 -36.66 -29.73
N GLY A 205 -8.25 -35.79 -30.56
CA GLY A 205 -7.02 -35.05 -30.23
C GLY A 205 -7.19 -33.97 -29.16
N GLY A 206 -8.39 -33.81 -28.58
CA GLY A 206 -8.73 -32.70 -27.69
C GLY A 206 -8.95 -31.38 -28.44
N ARG A 207 -9.18 -30.29 -27.69
CA ARG A 207 -9.25 -28.93 -28.24
C ARG A 207 -7.88 -28.28 -28.23
N LYS A 208 -7.54 -27.54 -29.29
CA LYS A 208 -6.24 -26.88 -29.44
C LYS A 208 -6.12 -25.66 -28.51
N ILE A 209 -4.99 -25.56 -27.81
CA ILE A 209 -4.60 -24.39 -27.02
C ILE A 209 -3.33 -23.76 -27.58
N GLY A 210 -3.20 -22.44 -27.43
CA GLY A 210 -2.03 -21.67 -27.84
C GLY A 210 -1.43 -20.90 -26.67
N LEU A 211 -0.11 -20.70 -26.72
CA LEU A 211 0.62 -19.75 -25.88
C LEU A 211 0.93 -18.51 -26.72
N GLU A 212 0.56 -17.35 -26.20
CA GLU A 212 0.83 -16.03 -26.79
C GLU A 212 1.63 -15.18 -25.79
N VAL A 213 2.49 -14.29 -26.30
CA VAL A 213 3.26 -13.36 -25.46
C VAL A 213 2.83 -11.95 -25.82
N VAL A 214 2.10 -11.29 -24.92
CA VAL A 214 1.59 -9.93 -25.12
C VAL A 214 2.55 -8.94 -24.50
N SER A 215 2.96 -7.93 -25.26
CA SER A 215 3.88 -6.88 -24.81
C SER A 215 3.20 -5.51 -24.81
N GLN A 216 3.23 -4.81 -23.67
CA GLN A 216 2.78 -3.42 -23.55
C GLN A 216 4.00 -2.49 -23.42
N ALA A 217 4.02 -1.41 -24.21
CA ALA A 217 5.07 -0.40 -24.13
C ALA A 217 4.82 0.55 -22.96
N VAL A 218 5.90 0.92 -22.27
CA VAL A 218 5.89 1.87 -21.14
C VAL A 218 6.94 2.94 -21.40
N GLU A 219 6.54 4.21 -21.41
CA GLU A 219 7.45 5.35 -21.59
C GLU A 219 7.79 5.99 -20.23
N ALA A 220 9.07 6.32 -20.03
CA ALA A 220 9.55 6.96 -18.82
C ALA A 220 9.33 8.48 -18.87
N GLY A 221 8.28 8.93 -18.20
CA GLY A 221 8.04 10.35 -17.93
C GLY A 221 9.14 10.98 -17.07
N SER A 222 8.97 12.25 -16.71
CA SER A 222 9.90 12.94 -15.81
C SER A 222 9.22 13.95 -14.91
N ARG A 223 9.50 13.89 -13.60
CA ARG A 223 9.20 14.98 -12.66
C ARG A 223 10.48 15.73 -12.31
N LYS A 224 10.33 17.01 -11.98
CA LYS A 224 11.42 17.90 -11.60
C LYS A 224 10.96 18.84 -10.50
N LEU A 225 11.80 19.01 -9.49
CA LEU A 225 11.65 20.03 -8.46
C LEU A 225 12.89 20.93 -8.49
N GLN A 226 12.74 22.18 -8.08
CA GLN A 226 13.80 23.17 -8.08
C GLN A 226 13.71 24.05 -6.85
N ALA A 227 14.83 24.25 -6.17
CA ALA A 227 14.98 25.20 -5.07
C ALA A 227 16.07 26.21 -5.43
N GLY A 228 15.82 27.47 -5.07
CA GLY A 228 16.82 28.53 -5.11
C GLY A 228 16.70 29.35 -3.84
N TRP A 229 17.83 29.82 -3.33
CA TRP A 229 17.89 30.63 -2.12
C TRP A 229 18.87 31.79 -2.33
N THR A 230 18.76 32.84 -1.52
CA THR A 230 19.70 33.95 -1.60
C THR A 230 20.97 33.63 -0.79
N ILE A 231 22.09 34.26 -1.16
CA ILE A 231 23.38 34.03 -0.47
C ILE A 231 23.32 34.62 0.94
N GLU A 232 22.62 35.75 1.10
CA GLU A 232 22.34 36.42 2.36
C GLU A 232 21.55 35.49 3.30
N ALA A 233 20.47 34.85 2.79
CA ALA A 233 19.69 33.90 3.58
C ALA A 233 20.49 32.66 4.01
N MET A 234 21.41 32.17 3.16
CA MET A 234 22.35 31.11 3.55
C MET A 234 23.30 31.57 4.66
N GLN A 235 23.87 32.77 4.54
CA GLN A 235 24.79 33.32 5.53
C GLN A 235 24.10 33.58 6.88
N ASP A 236 22.91 34.20 6.87
CA ASP A 236 22.11 34.43 8.07
C ASP A 236 21.69 33.13 8.75
N LEU A 237 21.18 32.15 8.00
CA LEU A 237 20.67 30.90 8.57
C LEU A 237 21.81 30.05 9.16
N ASN A 238 22.98 30.02 8.51
CA ASN A 238 24.18 29.39 9.05
C ASN A 238 24.69 30.14 10.31
N ALA A 239 24.85 31.47 10.23
CA ALA A 239 25.36 32.27 11.35
C ALA A 239 24.43 32.31 12.57
N GLN A 240 23.10 32.18 12.38
CA GLN A 240 22.13 32.26 13.47
C GLN A 240 21.69 30.90 14.03
N HIS A 241 21.70 29.84 13.22
CA HIS A 241 21.17 28.51 13.58
C HIS A 241 22.13 27.34 13.33
N GLY A 242 23.29 27.55 12.68
CA GLY A 242 24.28 26.50 12.42
C GLY A 242 23.82 25.42 11.44
N LEU A 243 22.87 25.76 10.56
CA LEU A 243 22.32 24.86 9.55
C LEU A 243 22.74 25.27 8.14
N ASP A 244 22.88 24.28 7.26
CA ASP A 244 23.15 24.46 5.84
C ASP A 244 21.84 24.42 5.03
N VAL A 245 21.58 25.49 4.28
CA VAL A 245 20.41 25.59 3.40
C VAL A 245 20.48 24.59 2.24
N GLU A 246 21.67 24.28 1.72
CA GLU A 246 21.82 23.36 0.58
C GLU A 246 21.38 21.94 0.96
N SER A 247 21.91 21.40 2.06
CA SER A 247 21.54 20.09 2.60
C SER A 247 20.06 20.02 2.97
N GLU A 248 19.53 21.00 3.73
CA GLU A 248 18.12 20.99 4.18
C GLU A 248 17.13 21.09 3.01
N MET A 249 17.39 21.96 2.03
CA MET A 249 16.53 22.09 0.84
C MET A 249 16.62 20.84 -0.06
N THR A 250 17.81 20.26 -0.21
CA THR A 250 17.98 19.03 -0.99
C THR A 250 17.28 17.85 -0.32
N GLN A 251 17.31 17.73 1.01
CA GLN A 251 16.56 16.72 1.75
C GLN A 251 15.05 16.93 1.61
N ALA A 252 14.56 18.17 1.76
CA ALA A 252 13.15 18.49 1.63
C ALA A 252 12.60 18.18 0.22
N MET A 253 13.30 18.61 -0.84
CA MET A 253 12.90 18.30 -2.22
C MET A 253 12.93 16.79 -2.51
N SER A 254 13.92 16.06 -1.99
CA SER A 254 14.02 14.61 -2.18
C SER A 254 12.85 13.88 -1.52
N ALA A 255 12.45 14.32 -0.32
CA ALA A 255 11.27 13.77 0.36
C ALA A 255 9.96 14.10 -0.37
N GLU A 256 9.83 15.31 -0.93
CA GLU A 256 8.64 15.73 -1.68
C GLU A 256 8.45 14.88 -2.94
N ILE A 257 9.51 14.66 -3.73
CA ILE A 257 9.45 13.86 -4.96
C ILE A 257 8.95 12.43 -4.69
N VAL A 258 9.39 11.78 -3.60
CA VAL A 258 8.94 10.41 -3.29
C VAL A 258 7.49 10.40 -2.78
N GLN A 259 7.05 11.42 -2.03
CA GLN A 259 5.65 11.57 -1.64
C GLN A 259 4.73 11.82 -2.85
N GLU A 260 5.18 12.59 -3.84
CA GLU A 260 4.45 12.83 -5.09
C GLU A 260 4.28 11.54 -5.91
N ILE A 261 5.33 10.70 -5.97
CA ILE A 261 5.29 9.36 -6.58
C ILE A 261 4.30 8.45 -5.84
N ASP A 262 4.37 8.40 -4.51
CA ASP A 262 3.46 7.58 -3.70
C ASP A 262 1.99 8.01 -3.87
N ALA A 263 1.73 9.33 -3.86
CA ALA A 263 0.39 9.90 -4.07
C ALA A 263 -0.15 9.62 -5.48
N GLU A 264 0.69 9.72 -6.51
CA GLU A 264 0.36 9.36 -7.89
C GLU A 264 -0.03 7.89 -8.00
N ILE A 265 0.79 6.98 -7.48
CA ILE A 265 0.54 5.53 -7.54
C ILE A 265 -0.76 5.18 -6.79
N ILE A 266 -0.97 5.74 -5.61
CA ILE A 266 -2.19 5.48 -4.81
C ILE A 266 -3.44 6.03 -5.50
N THR A 267 -3.35 7.17 -6.18
CA THR A 267 -4.46 7.74 -6.95
C THR A 267 -4.82 6.86 -8.16
N ASP A 268 -3.82 6.36 -8.90
CA ASP A 268 -4.04 5.43 -10.01
C ASP A 268 -4.66 4.10 -9.52
N LEU A 269 -4.16 3.54 -8.40
CA LEU A 269 -4.72 2.32 -7.81
C LEU A 269 -6.18 2.49 -7.38
N LEU A 270 -6.53 3.63 -6.76
CA LEU A 270 -7.92 3.97 -6.42
C LEU A 270 -8.78 4.17 -7.67
N ALA A 271 -8.25 4.67 -8.79
CA ALA A 271 -8.97 4.81 -10.05
C ALA A 271 -9.22 3.47 -10.75
N ILE A 272 -8.23 2.56 -10.74
CA ILE A 272 -8.29 1.22 -11.36
C ILE A 272 -9.19 0.26 -10.56
N ALA A 273 -9.16 0.34 -9.23
CA ALA A 273 -9.94 -0.54 -8.36
C ALA A 273 -11.45 -0.34 -8.57
N GLY A 274 -12.19 -1.44 -8.74
CA GLY A 274 -13.66 -1.40 -8.71
C GLY A 274 -14.18 -1.23 -7.27
N THR A 275 -15.28 -0.51 -7.08
CA THR A 275 -16.03 -0.60 -5.82
C THR A 275 -16.73 -1.96 -5.79
N VAL A 276 -16.28 -2.83 -4.89
CA VAL A 276 -16.80 -4.20 -4.75
C VAL A 276 -17.95 -4.25 -3.75
N ASP A 277 -17.89 -3.42 -2.71
CA ASP A 277 -18.88 -3.41 -1.64
C ASP A 277 -18.94 -2.03 -0.92
N THR A 278 -19.92 -1.87 -0.03
CA THR A 278 -20.15 -0.65 0.75
C THR A 278 -20.53 -0.99 2.18
N TRP A 279 -19.76 -0.51 3.16
CA TRP A 279 -20.12 -0.53 4.58
C TRP A 279 -20.70 0.83 4.96
N ASP A 280 -21.87 0.86 5.58
CA ASP A 280 -22.45 2.08 6.16
C ASP A 280 -22.55 1.92 7.68
N GLY A 281 -22.04 2.92 8.40
CA GLY A 281 -22.03 2.97 9.86
C GLY A 281 -23.42 3.17 10.48
N THR A 282 -24.46 3.43 9.67
CA THR A 282 -25.84 3.66 10.15
C THR A 282 -26.84 2.56 9.82
N THR A 283 -26.79 1.90 8.66
CA THR A 283 -27.65 0.75 8.35
C THR A 283 -27.32 -0.48 9.20
N VAL A 284 -28.29 -1.39 9.22
CA VAL A 284 -28.21 -2.65 9.94
C VAL A 284 -28.85 -3.72 9.06
N SER A 285 -28.18 -4.85 8.86
CA SER A 285 -28.71 -5.93 8.01
C SER A 285 -30.02 -6.48 8.58
N ALA A 286 -31.03 -6.66 7.72
CA ALA A 286 -32.38 -7.01 8.15
C ALA A 286 -32.38 -8.32 8.96
N GLY A 287 -32.82 -8.23 10.23
CA GLY A 287 -32.88 -9.37 11.16
C GLY A 287 -31.74 -9.43 12.18
N LEU A 288 -30.69 -8.62 12.06
CA LEU A 288 -29.70 -8.41 13.12
C LEU A 288 -29.84 -7.00 13.70
N THR A 289 -29.70 -6.87 15.03
CA THR A 289 -29.57 -5.58 15.72
C THR A 289 -28.33 -5.60 16.61
N PRO A 290 -27.14 -5.25 16.09
CA PRO A 290 -25.93 -5.02 16.87
C PRO A 290 -26.15 -3.84 17.83
N ASN A 291 -26.55 -4.14 19.06
CA ASN A 291 -26.84 -3.13 20.09
C ASN A 291 -25.58 -2.36 20.59
N TYR A 292 -24.40 -2.71 20.08
CA TYR A 292 -23.11 -2.17 20.53
C TYR A 292 -22.22 -1.81 19.33
N VAL A 293 -21.62 -0.61 19.37
CA VAL A 293 -20.77 -0.06 18.30
C VAL A 293 -19.60 -0.99 17.92
N GLY A 294 -19.00 -1.68 18.89
CA GLY A 294 -17.88 -2.61 18.64
C GLY A 294 -18.24 -3.84 17.78
N ASP A 295 -19.52 -4.25 17.75
CA ASP A 295 -20.01 -5.33 16.89
C ASP A 295 -20.22 -4.83 15.45
N ARG A 296 -20.71 -3.59 15.29
CA ARG A 296 -20.80 -2.89 13.99
C ARG A 296 -19.44 -2.72 13.33
N PHE A 297 -18.42 -2.36 14.13
CA PHE A 297 -17.04 -2.25 13.66
C PHE A 297 -16.39 -3.61 13.38
N ALA A 298 -16.78 -4.69 14.08
CA ALA A 298 -16.32 -6.05 13.79
C ALA A 298 -16.84 -6.57 12.44
N ASN A 299 -18.06 -6.18 12.04
CA ASN A 299 -18.63 -6.52 10.72
C ASN A 299 -17.74 -6.05 9.56
N LEU A 300 -17.15 -4.84 9.65
CA LEU A 300 -16.23 -4.30 8.63
C LEU A 300 -15.08 -5.27 8.29
N ALA A 301 -14.52 -5.97 9.28
CA ALA A 301 -13.47 -6.98 9.08
C ALA A 301 -13.95 -8.20 8.26
N VAL A 302 -15.24 -8.56 8.36
CA VAL A 302 -15.86 -9.62 7.55
C VAL A 302 -16.01 -9.17 6.09
N LEU A 303 -16.39 -7.90 5.86
CA LEU A 303 -16.47 -7.34 4.50
C LEU A 303 -15.09 -7.23 3.84
N ILE A 304 -14.07 -6.79 4.60
CA ILE A 304 -12.66 -6.78 4.17
C ILE A 304 -12.22 -8.20 3.76
N ASN A 305 -12.47 -9.21 4.60
CA ASN A 305 -12.16 -10.60 4.27
C ASN A 305 -12.92 -11.09 3.02
N ARG A 306 -14.19 -10.69 2.83
CA ARG A 306 -14.97 -11.04 1.62
C ARG A 306 -14.36 -10.44 0.35
N VAL A 307 -14.00 -9.16 0.35
CA VAL A 307 -13.37 -8.51 -0.81
C VAL A 307 -11.97 -9.06 -1.09
N ALA A 308 -11.18 -9.36 -0.05
CA ALA A 308 -9.89 -10.05 -0.21
C ALA A 308 -10.05 -11.45 -0.84
N ASN A 309 -11.07 -12.22 -0.43
CA ASN A 309 -11.41 -13.49 -1.05
C ASN A 309 -11.94 -13.33 -2.49
N GLU A 310 -12.66 -12.26 -2.81
CA GLU A 310 -13.11 -11.99 -4.18
C GLU A 310 -11.95 -11.66 -5.12
N ILE A 311 -10.95 -10.89 -4.67
CA ILE A 311 -9.70 -10.68 -5.43
C ILE A 311 -9.01 -12.03 -5.69
N GLY A 312 -9.04 -12.96 -4.73
CA GLY A 312 -8.57 -14.34 -4.92
C GLY A 312 -9.40 -15.14 -5.93
N ARG A 313 -10.73 -15.00 -5.92
CA ARG A 313 -11.64 -15.62 -6.90
C ARG A 313 -11.38 -15.10 -8.32
N LYS A 314 -11.11 -13.79 -8.46
CA LYS A 314 -10.87 -13.10 -9.73
C LYS A 314 -9.49 -13.42 -10.31
N THR A 315 -8.42 -13.09 -9.59
CA THR A 315 -7.03 -13.28 -10.04
C THR A 315 -6.63 -14.76 -10.12
N ARG A 316 -7.22 -15.63 -9.28
CA ARG A 316 -6.86 -17.05 -9.09
C ARG A 316 -5.40 -17.26 -8.64
N ARG A 317 -4.70 -16.22 -8.16
CA ARG A 317 -3.30 -16.26 -7.69
C ARG A 317 -3.17 -16.20 -6.17
N GLY A 318 -3.97 -15.35 -5.53
CA GLY A 318 -4.05 -15.29 -4.07
C GLY A 318 -5.11 -14.30 -3.59
N VAL A 319 -5.53 -14.47 -2.34
CA VAL A 319 -6.44 -13.51 -1.67
C VAL A 319 -5.72 -12.19 -1.44
N GLY A 320 -6.46 -11.07 -1.41
CA GLY A 320 -5.92 -9.75 -1.12
C GLY A 320 -5.07 -9.76 0.16
N ASN A 321 -3.83 -9.28 0.08
CA ASN A 321 -2.81 -9.40 1.12
C ASN A 321 -2.30 -8.05 1.65
N PHE A 322 -2.75 -6.94 1.05
CA PHE A 322 -2.61 -5.61 1.65
C PHE A 322 -3.92 -4.82 1.59
N MET A 323 -4.05 -3.85 2.50
CA MET A 323 -5.05 -2.81 2.45
C MET A 323 -4.44 -1.44 2.78
N VAL A 324 -4.90 -0.39 2.11
CA VAL A 324 -4.55 1.00 2.40
C VAL A 324 -5.79 1.72 2.91
N VAL A 325 -5.64 2.47 4.01
CA VAL A 325 -6.75 3.02 4.80
C VAL A 325 -6.43 4.41 5.35
N SER A 326 -7.47 5.19 5.64
CA SER A 326 -7.33 6.46 6.36
C SER A 326 -6.95 6.25 7.85
N PRO A 327 -6.47 7.31 8.53
CA PRO A 327 -6.29 7.30 9.99
C PRO A 327 -7.57 6.97 10.79
N MET A 328 -8.76 7.23 10.22
CA MET A 328 -10.05 7.02 10.90
C MET A 328 -10.50 5.56 10.79
N ILE A 329 -10.27 4.91 9.65
CA ILE A 329 -10.46 3.45 9.54
C ILE A 329 -9.48 2.71 10.46
N VAL A 330 -8.25 3.21 10.65
CA VAL A 330 -7.31 2.61 11.63
C VAL A 330 -7.85 2.66 13.05
N SER A 331 -8.45 3.77 13.50
CA SER A 331 -9.04 3.86 14.84
C SER A 331 -10.31 3.03 14.99
N VAL A 332 -11.10 2.87 13.92
CA VAL A 332 -12.21 1.90 13.85
C VAL A 332 -11.70 0.47 14.00
N LEU A 333 -10.67 0.05 13.26
CA LEU A 333 -10.09 -1.30 13.35
C LEU A 333 -9.45 -1.58 14.73
N GLN A 334 -8.77 -0.60 15.32
CA GLN A 334 -8.26 -0.65 16.70
C GLN A 334 -9.38 -0.79 17.75
N SER A 335 -10.57 -0.25 17.46
CA SER A 335 -11.75 -0.36 18.33
C SER A 335 -12.48 -1.69 18.12
N ALA A 336 -12.60 -2.15 16.88
CA ALA A 336 -13.14 -3.46 16.49
C ALA A 336 -12.39 -4.60 17.17
N ALA A 337 -11.04 -4.53 17.24
CA ALA A 337 -10.17 -5.52 17.87
C ALA A 337 -10.43 -5.78 19.36
N LYS A 338 -11.28 -4.97 20.02
CA LYS A 338 -11.71 -5.18 21.42
C LYS A 338 -13.07 -5.87 21.53
N SER A 339 -13.73 -6.19 20.42
CA SER A 339 -14.97 -6.96 20.39
C SER A 339 -14.69 -8.45 20.60
N VAL A 340 -15.54 -9.13 21.38
CA VAL A 340 -15.35 -10.54 21.79
C VAL A 340 -15.36 -11.52 20.60
N PHE A 341 -15.94 -11.11 19.47
CA PHE A 341 -16.02 -11.90 18.23
C PHE A 341 -15.11 -11.35 17.11
N ALA A 342 -14.18 -10.43 17.44
CA ALA A 342 -13.27 -9.87 16.46
C ALA A 342 -12.26 -10.91 15.95
N PRO A 343 -12.01 -10.98 14.63
CA PRO A 343 -10.88 -11.72 14.06
C PRO A 343 -9.55 -11.24 14.66
N SER A 344 -8.63 -12.16 14.98
CA SER A 344 -7.47 -11.89 15.82
C SER A 344 -6.42 -11.00 15.15
N THR A 345 -6.19 -9.81 15.71
CA THR A 345 -5.12 -8.88 15.32
C THR A 345 -3.81 -9.25 16.01
N GLU A 346 -2.75 -9.50 15.24
CA GLU A 346 -1.43 -9.82 15.81
C GLU A 346 -0.64 -8.54 16.12
N GLY A 347 -0.39 -8.32 17.40
CA GLY A 347 0.25 -7.10 17.92
C GLY A 347 -0.71 -5.91 18.08
N SER A 348 -0.22 -4.86 18.74
CA SER A 348 -0.95 -3.60 18.87
C SER A 348 -0.69 -2.75 17.62
N PHE A 349 -1.74 -2.41 16.87
CA PHE A 349 -1.65 -1.48 15.74
C PHE A 349 -0.96 -0.17 16.18
N LYS A 350 0.00 0.28 15.38
CA LYS A 350 0.69 1.57 15.57
C LYS A 350 -0.33 2.72 15.50
N GLY A 351 -0.08 3.80 16.24
CA GLY A 351 -0.89 5.03 16.11
C GLY A 351 -0.75 5.62 14.69
N PRO A 352 -1.83 6.09 14.04
CA PRO A 352 -1.81 6.57 12.66
C PRO A 352 -1.22 8.00 12.56
N ASN A 353 0.06 8.13 12.91
CA ASN A 353 0.79 9.39 12.93
C ASN A 353 1.56 9.71 11.65
N ASN A 354 1.59 8.79 10.68
CA ASN A 354 2.30 8.93 9.42
C ASN A 354 1.76 7.95 8.35
N THR A 355 2.17 8.16 7.10
CA THR A 355 2.09 7.16 6.01
C THR A 355 3.02 5.98 6.32
N ALA A 356 2.48 4.83 6.70
CA ALA A 356 3.25 3.67 7.17
C ALA A 356 2.42 2.37 7.24
N MET A 357 3.09 1.21 7.31
CA MET A 357 2.44 -0.01 7.81
C MET A 357 2.10 0.15 9.30
N VAL A 358 0.85 -0.20 9.64
CA VAL A 358 0.23 -0.03 10.97
C VAL A 358 0.29 -1.33 11.78
N GLY A 359 0.12 -2.47 11.09
CA GLY A 359 0.03 -3.81 11.67
C GLY A 359 -0.56 -4.80 10.65
N THR A 360 -1.02 -5.96 11.12
CA THR A 360 -1.74 -6.94 10.28
C THR A 360 -3.12 -7.29 10.84
N LEU A 361 -4.09 -7.43 9.95
CA LEU A 361 -5.37 -8.05 10.26
C LEU A 361 -5.24 -9.55 9.98
N ASN A 362 -5.66 -10.39 10.92
CA ASN A 362 -5.67 -11.86 10.82
C ASN A 362 -4.29 -12.50 10.56
N GLY A 363 -3.20 -11.81 10.87
CA GLY A 363 -1.82 -12.29 10.60
C GLY A 363 -1.47 -12.41 9.11
N GLN A 364 -2.34 -11.93 8.20
CA GLN A 364 -2.22 -12.17 6.75
C GLN A 364 -2.38 -10.89 5.92
N LEU A 365 -3.33 -10.02 6.26
CA LEU A 365 -3.60 -8.78 5.53
C LEU A 365 -2.81 -7.63 6.16
N LYS A 366 -1.81 -7.11 5.44
CA LYS A 366 -1.04 -5.93 5.89
C LYS A 366 -1.90 -4.66 5.82
N VAL A 367 -1.92 -3.89 6.90
CA VAL A 367 -2.69 -2.63 6.97
C VAL A 367 -1.73 -1.45 6.89
N TYR A 368 -1.90 -0.58 5.89
CA TYR A 368 -1.12 0.64 5.71
C TYR A 368 -2.01 1.87 5.94
N SER A 369 -1.60 2.77 6.83
CA SER A 369 -2.21 4.09 6.94
C SER A 369 -1.65 4.97 5.83
N TYR A 370 -2.54 5.60 5.07
CA TYR A 370 -2.18 6.69 4.17
C TYR A 370 -2.95 7.95 4.57
N LEU A 371 -2.29 9.11 4.45
CA LEU A 371 -2.85 10.40 4.86
C LEU A 371 -3.74 11.02 3.77
N TRP A 372 -4.58 10.21 3.12
CA TRP A 372 -5.70 10.72 2.35
C TRP A 372 -6.78 11.25 3.29
N ASN A 373 -7.66 12.10 2.75
CA ASN A 373 -8.73 12.76 3.50
C ASN A 373 -8.23 13.56 4.74
N GLN A 374 -7.23 14.43 4.52
CA GLN A 374 -6.83 15.48 5.49
C GLN A 374 -7.81 16.66 5.58
N ALA A 375 -8.90 16.64 4.80
CA ALA A 375 -10.01 17.54 5.01
C ALA A 375 -10.58 17.39 6.44
N GLN A 376 -11.18 18.44 6.98
CA GLN A 376 -11.93 18.31 8.23
C GLN A 376 -13.04 17.26 8.08
N PRO A 377 -13.49 16.60 9.16
CA PRO A 377 -14.71 15.80 9.14
C PRO A 377 -15.86 16.64 8.56
N GLY A 378 -16.34 16.28 7.37
CA GLY A 378 -17.31 17.09 6.62
C GLY A 378 -16.75 18.01 5.52
N ALA A 379 -15.55 17.81 4.98
CA ALA A 379 -15.17 18.36 3.66
C ALA A 379 -14.52 17.30 2.72
N ASP A 380 -14.58 17.52 1.40
CA ASP A 380 -14.16 16.53 0.40
C ASP A 380 -12.65 16.50 0.15
N ALA A 381 -12.12 15.30 -0.13
CA ALA A 381 -10.72 15.09 -0.53
C ALA A 381 -10.54 14.35 -1.87
N TYR A 382 -11.62 13.91 -2.52
CA TYR A 382 -11.62 13.25 -3.82
C TYR A 382 -12.81 13.70 -4.68
N PRO A 383 -12.65 13.85 -6.00
CA PRO A 383 -13.76 14.20 -6.88
C PRO A 383 -14.77 13.04 -6.97
N GLY A 384 -15.99 13.27 -6.49
CA GLY A 384 -17.11 12.31 -6.60
C GLY A 384 -17.41 11.51 -5.34
N LEU A 385 -16.79 11.81 -4.20
CA LEU A 385 -17.28 11.40 -2.88
C LEU A 385 -18.04 12.55 -2.21
N THR A 386 -18.90 12.20 -1.25
CA THR A 386 -19.60 13.13 -0.34
C THR A 386 -18.79 13.26 0.97
N PRO A 387 -18.83 14.38 1.72
CA PRO A 387 -17.93 14.60 2.86
C PRO A 387 -18.07 13.66 4.07
N THR A 388 -19.01 12.72 4.03
CA THR A 388 -19.25 11.67 5.03
C THR A 388 -18.75 10.29 4.60
N GLN A 389 -18.05 10.21 3.46
CA GLN A 389 -17.60 8.96 2.85
C GLN A 389 -16.07 8.84 2.89
N ASP A 390 -15.59 7.65 3.23
CA ASP A 390 -14.18 7.25 3.18
C ASP A 390 -14.03 6.03 2.25
N GLN A 391 -12.81 5.64 1.93
CA GLN A 391 -12.55 4.46 1.10
C GLN A 391 -11.47 3.58 1.72
N ILE A 392 -11.65 2.27 1.53
CA ILE A 392 -10.66 1.24 1.86
C ILE A 392 -10.21 0.62 0.54
N LEU A 393 -8.93 0.77 0.20
CA LEU A 393 -8.32 0.04 -0.92
C LEU A 393 -7.81 -1.31 -0.40
N ILE A 394 -8.17 -2.41 -1.04
CA ILE A 394 -7.65 -3.76 -0.80
C ILE A 394 -6.99 -4.23 -2.10
N GLY A 395 -5.81 -4.85 -1.99
CA GLY A 395 -5.05 -5.30 -3.15
C GLY A 395 -4.33 -6.63 -2.95
N TYR A 396 -3.98 -7.26 -4.06
CA TYR A 396 -3.08 -8.41 -4.11
C TYR A 396 -1.75 -8.06 -4.80
N LYS A 397 -0.65 -8.50 -4.18
CA LYS A 397 0.70 -8.52 -4.76
C LYS A 397 1.36 -9.86 -4.44
N GLY A 398 1.84 -10.57 -5.46
CA GLY A 398 2.46 -11.88 -5.30
C GLY A 398 3.73 -11.82 -4.44
N GLY A 399 3.80 -12.67 -3.41
CA GLY A 399 4.82 -12.57 -2.35
C GLY A 399 6.24 -12.97 -2.76
N ASN A 400 6.47 -13.45 -3.98
CA ASN A 400 7.74 -14.04 -4.41
C ASN A 400 8.24 -13.52 -5.78
N GLY A 401 7.61 -12.48 -6.33
CA GLY A 401 8.02 -11.88 -7.60
C GLY A 401 7.28 -10.57 -7.90
N GLU A 402 8.04 -9.53 -8.23
CA GLU A 402 7.53 -8.18 -8.57
C GLU A 402 6.74 -8.15 -9.90
N THR A 403 6.67 -9.29 -10.59
CA THR A 403 5.90 -9.55 -11.81
C THR A 403 4.43 -9.89 -11.57
N ASP A 404 4.00 -10.14 -10.33
CA ASP A 404 2.64 -10.60 -10.01
C ASP A 404 1.83 -9.53 -9.27
N THR A 405 1.15 -8.68 -10.04
CA THR A 405 0.39 -7.52 -9.57
C THR A 405 -0.44 -6.95 -10.73
N GLY A 406 -1.42 -6.09 -10.41
CA GLY A 406 -2.19 -5.35 -11.42
C GLY A 406 -1.52 -4.07 -11.90
N TYR A 407 -0.49 -3.56 -11.23
CA TYR A 407 0.11 -2.26 -11.52
C TYR A 407 1.63 -2.27 -11.35
N PHE A 408 2.33 -1.64 -12.30
CA PHE A 408 3.79 -1.64 -12.36
C PHE A 408 4.35 -0.22 -12.30
N TYR A 409 5.25 0.01 -11.35
CA TYR A 409 6.12 1.18 -11.26
C TYR A 409 7.49 0.85 -11.88
N CYS A 410 7.90 1.66 -12.86
CA CYS A 410 9.04 1.33 -13.72
C CYS A 410 10.13 2.42 -13.63
N PRO A 411 10.97 2.43 -12.59
CA PRO A 411 12.00 3.46 -12.42
C PRO A 411 13.08 3.36 -13.52
N TYR A 412 13.49 4.51 -14.05
CA TYR A 412 14.57 4.63 -15.04
C TYR A 412 15.77 5.43 -14.48
N ILE A 413 15.48 6.61 -13.91
CA ILE A 413 16.47 7.44 -13.20
C ILE A 413 15.83 7.82 -11.87
N PRO A 414 16.11 7.10 -10.76
CA PRO A 414 15.39 7.31 -9.49
C PRO A 414 15.49 8.74 -8.97
N LEU A 415 16.70 9.31 -8.95
CA LEU A 415 16.96 10.71 -8.63
C LEU A 415 18.27 11.16 -9.30
N MET A 416 18.27 12.35 -9.88
CA MET A 416 19.45 13.04 -10.40
C MET A 416 19.42 14.49 -9.91
N SER A 417 20.49 14.91 -9.24
CA SER A 417 20.70 16.32 -8.86
C SER A 417 21.52 17.04 -9.93
N SER A 418 21.22 18.33 -10.16
CA SER A 418 22.09 19.23 -10.93
C SER A 418 23.37 19.63 -10.17
N GLY A 419 23.41 19.40 -8.85
CA GLY A 419 24.24 20.17 -7.93
C GLY A 419 23.75 21.63 -7.82
N VAL A 420 24.38 22.43 -6.97
CA VAL A 420 24.13 23.87 -6.94
C VAL A 420 24.80 24.54 -8.15
N VAL A 421 23.97 25.21 -8.96
CA VAL A 421 24.36 26.01 -10.11
C VAL A 421 24.03 27.47 -9.81
N VAL A 422 24.98 28.37 -10.06
CA VAL A 422 24.76 29.81 -9.89
C VAL A 422 23.99 30.35 -11.10
N ASN A 423 22.86 31.03 -10.86
CA ASN A 423 22.09 31.69 -11.90
C ASN A 423 22.91 32.87 -12.49
N PRO A 424 23.19 32.91 -13.81
CA PRO A 424 24.06 33.94 -14.40
C PRO A 424 23.45 35.36 -14.46
N LEU A 425 22.18 35.52 -14.12
CA LEU A 425 21.50 36.82 -14.06
C LEU A 425 21.37 37.38 -12.63
N THR A 426 21.10 36.51 -11.64
CA THR A 426 20.91 36.92 -10.23
C THR A 426 22.08 36.59 -9.32
N PHE A 427 23.05 35.81 -9.79
CA PHE A 427 24.17 35.23 -9.04
C PHE A 427 23.77 34.41 -7.79
N GLN A 428 22.50 34.01 -7.70
CA GLN A 428 21.98 33.19 -6.61
C GLN A 428 22.19 31.68 -6.88
N PRO A 429 22.46 30.87 -5.84
CA PRO A 429 22.51 29.42 -5.95
C PRO A 429 21.12 28.83 -6.23
N VAL A 430 21.07 27.89 -7.18
CA VAL A 430 19.87 27.14 -7.57
C VAL A 430 20.23 25.68 -7.78
N VAL A 431 19.43 24.77 -7.25
CA VAL A 431 19.55 23.31 -7.42
C VAL A 431 18.23 22.76 -7.97
N SER A 432 18.32 21.76 -8.85
CA SER A 432 17.16 21.01 -9.31
C SER A 432 17.39 19.51 -9.14
N LEU A 433 16.34 18.83 -8.67
CA LEU A 433 16.25 17.38 -8.64
C LEU A 433 15.32 16.92 -9.76
N MET A 434 15.73 15.89 -10.49
CA MET A 434 14.98 15.24 -11.55
C MET A 434 14.81 13.76 -11.25
N THR A 435 13.63 13.21 -11.52
CA THR A 435 13.39 11.77 -11.54
C THR A 435 12.79 11.36 -12.89
N ARG A 436 12.98 10.11 -13.29
CA ARG A 436 12.34 9.50 -14.46
C ARG A 436 11.86 8.09 -14.15
N TYR A 437 10.61 7.83 -14.46
CA TYR A 437 9.96 6.54 -14.31
C TYR A 437 8.79 6.42 -15.28
N GLY A 438 8.49 5.19 -15.69
CA GLY A 438 7.21 4.82 -16.28
C GLY A 438 6.25 4.30 -15.22
N LYS A 439 4.96 4.27 -15.55
CA LYS A 439 3.91 3.63 -14.76
C LYS A 439 2.93 2.95 -15.71
N THR A 440 2.43 1.76 -15.40
CA THR A 440 1.50 1.06 -16.29
C THR A 440 0.54 0.11 -15.57
N ALA A 441 -0.64 -0.07 -16.18
CA ALA A 441 -1.64 -1.07 -15.88
C ALA A 441 -2.13 -1.72 -17.18
N PHE A 442 -2.63 -2.95 -17.07
CA PHE A 442 -3.21 -3.74 -18.15
C PHE A 442 -4.73 -3.61 -18.13
N THR A 443 -5.26 -2.68 -18.93
CA THR A 443 -6.70 -2.39 -19.01
C THR A 443 -7.45 -3.26 -20.02
N ASP A 444 -6.74 -4.04 -20.83
CA ASP A 444 -7.34 -4.97 -21.78
C ASP A 444 -7.85 -6.23 -21.05
N PRO A 445 -9.16 -6.53 -21.07
CA PRO A 445 -9.70 -7.75 -20.45
C PRO A 445 -9.22 -9.06 -21.13
N ASN A 446 -8.51 -8.97 -22.26
CA ASN A 446 -8.02 -10.11 -23.02
C ASN A 446 -6.58 -10.53 -22.67
N VAL A 447 -5.88 -9.94 -21.68
CA VAL A 447 -4.53 -10.43 -21.29
C VAL A 447 -4.57 -11.35 -20.06
N SER A 448 -3.68 -12.35 -19.98
CA SER A 448 -3.65 -13.37 -18.89
C SER A 448 -3.16 -12.87 -17.52
N LEU A 449 -2.98 -11.57 -17.35
CA LEU A 449 -2.96 -10.98 -16.01
C LEU A 449 -4.40 -10.78 -15.48
N GLY A 450 -5.41 -10.95 -16.33
CA GLY A 450 -6.74 -10.38 -16.14
C GLY A 450 -6.73 -8.88 -16.40
N ASN A 451 -7.90 -8.26 -16.32
CA ASN A 451 -7.99 -6.81 -16.16
C ASN A 451 -7.26 -6.40 -14.86
N SER A 452 -6.39 -5.40 -14.89
CA SER A 452 -5.71 -4.89 -13.69
C SER A 452 -6.66 -4.54 -12.53
N ALA A 453 -7.92 -4.21 -12.80
CA ALA A 453 -8.94 -4.00 -11.78
C ALA A 453 -9.27 -5.26 -10.95
N ASP A 454 -9.02 -6.47 -11.45
CA ASP A 454 -9.28 -7.72 -10.71
C ASP A 454 -8.31 -7.92 -9.53
N TYR A 455 -7.14 -7.27 -9.53
CA TYR A 455 -6.19 -7.26 -8.40
C TYR A 455 -6.59 -6.34 -7.25
N TYR A 456 -7.54 -5.41 -7.46
CA TYR A 456 -7.82 -4.32 -6.53
C TYR A 456 -9.33 -4.11 -6.30
N GLY A 457 -9.74 -4.13 -5.04
CA GLY A 457 -11.12 -3.88 -4.64
C GLY A 457 -11.21 -2.69 -3.68
N LYS A 458 -12.18 -1.80 -3.90
CA LYS A 458 -12.57 -0.79 -2.91
C LYS A 458 -13.78 -1.24 -2.11
N ILE A 459 -13.75 -0.94 -0.81
CA ILE A 459 -14.96 -0.83 0.01
C ILE A 459 -15.24 0.66 0.20
N GLY A 460 -16.43 1.12 -0.19
CA GLY A 460 -16.93 2.44 0.20
C GLY A 460 -17.34 2.40 1.67
N VAL A 461 -16.96 3.42 2.45
CA VAL A 461 -17.30 3.53 3.87
C VAL A 461 -18.14 4.77 4.08
N ASP A 462 -19.43 4.58 4.29
CA ASP A 462 -20.40 5.66 4.50
C ASP A 462 -20.67 5.88 5.99
N THR A 463 -20.83 7.15 6.38
CA THR A 463 -21.32 7.57 7.70
C THR A 463 -20.53 7.01 8.88
N LEU A 464 -19.23 7.31 8.93
CA LEU A 464 -18.36 7.08 10.09
C LEU A 464 -18.76 7.94 11.30
N SER A 465 -19.80 7.55 12.04
CA SER A 465 -20.03 8.08 13.39
C SER A 465 -19.19 7.31 14.42
N PHE A 466 -18.46 8.06 15.25
CA PHE A 466 -17.76 7.54 16.44
C PHE A 466 -18.65 7.60 17.70
N LEU A 467 -19.93 7.94 17.52
CA LEU A 467 -20.96 8.22 18.52
C LEU A 467 -22.32 7.71 18.01
#